data_AF-A0A7G9LZ39-F1
#
_entry.id   AF-A0A7G9LZ39-F1
#
_cell.length_a   1.000
_cell.length_b   1.000
_cell.length_c   1.000
_cell.angle_alpha   90.00
_cell.angle_beta   90.00
_cell.angle_gamma   90.00
#
_symmetry.space_group_name_H-M   'P 1'
#
loop_
_entity.id
_entity.type
_entity.pdbx_description
1 polymer ?
#
loop_
_entity_poly.entity_id
_entity_poly.type
_entity_poly.pdbx_seq_one_letter_code
_entity_poly.pdbx_strand_id
1 'polypeptide(L)'
;MTTVKVTKLFAENNAQASSSIGTGINSSVIVWILFGVIVLAFSVFILYQYIKDKLAHKRSKQAALELARDAAVFVRDLTIKINELFVLNREQLEKFVPSIGEYKMSEINQNTKAIIVEILKSPQYRSYLHENPKYGELVTNLIALKDLNANLWDTKAPMVIEFFDKNIQKANDDLKKYQDITIENLYNDEEQLKNEMRNSYEKQFTKNQEG
;
A
#
# COMPACT_ATOMS: atom_id res chain seq x y z
N MET A 1 -52.07 -21.44 -88.08
CA MET A 1 -51.59 -22.64 -87.37
C MET A 1 -50.10 -22.45 -87.11
N THR A 2 -49.66 -22.72 -85.88
CA THR A 2 -48.26 -22.91 -85.45
C THR A 2 -47.42 -21.65 -85.15
N THR A 3 -47.50 -21.23 -83.89
CA THR A 3 -46.44 -20.57 -83.10
C THR A 3 -45.15 -21.40 -83.08
N VAL A 4 -43.97 -20.77 -83.05
CA VAL A 4 -42.78 -21.08 -82.20
C VAL A 4 -41.54 -20.36 -82.75
N LYS A 5 -40.95 -19.45 -81.96
CA LYS A 5 -39.49 -19.32 -81.68
C LYS A 5 -39.27 -18.06 -80.83
N VAL A 6 -39.73 -18.14 -79.59
CA VAL A 6 -39.38 -17.22 -78.51
C VAL A 6 -38.26 -17.89 -77.73
N THR A 7 -37.09 -17.24 -77.77
CA THR A 7 -36.15 -17.18 -76.64
C THR A 7 -35.61 -18.51 -76.12
N LYS A 8 -34.79 -19.17 -76.95
CA LYS A 8 -33.62 -19.91 -76.45
C LYS A 8 -32.40 -19.05 -76.72
N LEU A 9 -31.84 -18.40 -75.69
CA LEU A 9 -30.43 -17.96 -75.60
C LEU A 9 -30.23 -17.04 -74.38
N PHE A 10 -30.72 -17.44 -73.21
CA PHE A 10 -30.20 -16.95 -71.93
C PHE A 10 -30.33 -18.07 -70.91
N ALA A 11 -29.56 -19.13 -71.17
CA ALA A 11 -29.21 -20.11 -70.16
C ALA A 11 -27.69 -20.06 -70.01
N GLU A 12 -27.22 -20.32 -68.79
CA GLU A 12 -25.84 -20.66 -68.44
C GLU A 12 -24.96 -19.50 -67.93
N ASN A 13 -25.21 -19.11 -66.67
CA ASN A 13 -24.18 -19.19 -65.63
C ASN A 13 -24.75 -18.84 -64.26
N ASN A 14 -25.15 -19.86 -63.50
CA ASN A 14 -25.15 -19.75 -62.05
C ASN A 14 -24.91 -21.15 -61.47
N ALA A 15 -23.65 -21.57 -61.50
CA ALA A 15 -23.18 -22.71 -60.74
C ALA A 15 -23.15 -22.31 -59.26
N GLN A 16 -24.29 -22.39 -58.58
CA GLN A 16 -24.29 -22.58 -57.14
C GLN A 16 -23.84 -24.02 -56.87
N ALA A 17 -22.55 -24.18 -56.65
CA ALA A 17 -21.98 -25.36 -56.02
C ALA A 17 -22.46 -25.38 -54.55
N SER A 18 -23.69 -25.81 -54.32
CA SER A 18 -24.09 -26.33 -53.02
C SER A 18 -23.40 -27.68 -52.85
N SER A 19 -22.22 -27.66 -52.24
CA SER A 19 -21.57 -28.86 -51.73
C SER A 19 -22.43 -29.44 -50.61
N SER A 20 -23.39 -30.27 -51.00
CA SER A 20 -24.13 -31.14 -50.10
C SER A 20 -23.14 -32.14 -49.50
N ILE A 21 -22.63 -31.83 -48.30
CA ILE A 21 -22.05 -32.82 -47.41
C ILE A 21 -23.20 -33.74 -47.00
N GLY A 22 -23.33 -34.85 -47.73
CA GLY A 22 -24.27 -35.91 -47.40
C GLY A 22 -23.88 -36.58 -46.10
N THR A 23 -24.69 -36.40 -45.07
CA THR A 23 -24.88 -37.37 -44.00
C THR A 23 -26.30 -37.16 -43.50
N GLY A 24 -27.11 -38.23 -43.50
CA GLY A 24 -28.51 -38.24 -43.10
C GLY A 24 -28.67 -37.99 -41.61
N ILE A 25 -28.39 -36.77 -41.18
CA ILE A 25 -28.63 -36.24 -39.86
C ILE A 25 -29.61 -35.09 -40.10
N ASN A 26 -30.87 -35.27 -39.67
CA ASN A 26 -31.92 -34.25 -39.80
C ASN A 26 -31.32 -32.88 -39.44
N SER A 27 -31.46 -31.86 -40.29
CA SER A 27 -30.82 -30.56 -40.09
C SER A 27 -31.09 -29.97 -38.69
N SER A 28 -32.23 -30.33 -38.09
CA SER A 28 -32.58 -30.02 -36.70
C SER A 28 -31.59 -30.59 -35.67
N VAL A 29 -31.10 -31.83 -35.86
CA VAL A 29 -30.12 -32.48 -34.95
C VAL A 29 -28.77 -31.76 -34.99
N ILE A 30 -28.33 -31.29 -36.15
CA ILE A 30 -27.08 -30.50 -36.29
C ILE A 30 -27.17 -29.18 -35.53
N VAL A 31 -28.32 -28.49 -35.59
CA VAL A 31 -28.55 -27.23 -34.86
C VAL A 31 -28.52 -27.45 -33.33
N TRP A 32 -29.12 -28.53 -32.83
CA TRP A 32 -29.08 -28.86 -31.40
C TRP A 32 -27.67 -29.22 -30.91
N ILE A 33 -26.87 -29.90 -31.74
CA ILE A 33 -25.46 -30.19 -31.42
C ILE A 33 -24.67 -28.89 -31.32
N LEU A 34 -24.83 -27.97 -32.29
CA LEU A 34 -24.15 -26.68 -32.28
C LEU A 34 -24.54 -25.84 -31.05
N PHE A 35 -25.82 -25.82 -30.68
CA PHE A 35 -26.29 -25.15 -29.47
C PHE A 35 -25.68 -25.76 -28.20
N GLY A 36 -25.59 -27.10 -28.13
CA GLY A 36 -24.94 -27.80 -27.02
C GLY A 36 -23.47 -27.41 -26.85
N VAL A 37 -22.73 -27.27 -27.96
CA VAL A 37 -21.33 -26.82 -27.93
C VAL A 37 -21.20 -25.39 -27.43
N ILE A 38 -22.09 -24.48 -27.85
CA ILE A 38 -22.08 -23.09 -27.38
C ILE A 38 -22.40 -23.00 -25.89
N VAL A 39 -23.41 -23.74 -25.41
CA VAL A 39 -23.78 -23.78 -23.98
C VAL A 39 -22.66 -24.39 -23.14
N LEU A 40 -21.98 -25.44 -23.64
CA LEU A 40 -20.83 -26.03 -22.98
C LEU A 40 -19.68 -25.02 -22.88
N ALA A 41 -19.35 -24.32 -23.97
CA ALA A 41 -18.31 -23.29 -23.99
C ALA A 41 -18.62 -22.15 -23.01
N PHE A 42 -19.88 -21.68 -22.96
CA PHE A 42 -20.32 -20.69 -21.98
C PHE A 42 -20.20 -21.18 -20.54
N SER A 43 -20.59 -22.44 -20.29
CA SER A 43 -20.51 -23.03 -18.94
C SER A 43 -19.07 -23.11 -18.47
N VAL A 44 -18.15 -23.57 -19.33
CA VAL A 44 -16.71 -23.62 -19.02
C VAL A 44 -16.15 -22.21 -18.78
N PHE A 45 -16.55 -21.21 -19.57
CA PHE A 45 -16.13 -19.82 -19.38
C PHE A 45 -16.58 -19.25 -18.03
N ILE A 46 -17.83 -19.50 -17.62
CA ILE A 46 -18.36 -19.05 -16.33
C ILE A 46 -17.61 -19.73 -15.17
N LEU A 47 -17.38 -21.05 -15.25
CA LEU A 47 -16.60 -21.78 -14.23
C LEU A 47 -15.17 -21.22 -14.12
N TYR A 48 -14.52 -20.95 -15.25
CA TYR A 48 -13.18 -20.38 -15.29
C TYR A 48 -13.12 -19.00 -14.61
N GLN A 49 -14.06 -18.10 -14.96
CA GLN A 49 -14.13 -16.76 -14.36
C GLN A 49 -14.37 -16.83 -12.85
N TYR A 50 -15.29 -17.69 -12.40
CA TYR A 50 -15.55 -17.87 -10.97
C TYR A 50 -14.32 -18.33 -10.18
N ILE A 51 -13.56 -19.30 -10.71
CA ILE A 51 -12.33 -19.79 -10.08
C ILE A 51 -11.27 -18.68 -10.05
N LYS A 52 -11.10 -17.96 -11.16
CA LYS A 52 -10.15 -16.84 -11.28
C LYS A 52 -10.47 -15.72 -10.29
N ASP A 53 -11.73 -15.33 -10.18
CA ASP A 53 -12.19 -14.29 -9.27
C ASP A 53 -11.98 -14.69 -7.82
N LYS A 54 -12.26 -15.95 -7.47
CA LYS A 54 -11.98 -16.49 -6.12
C LYS A 54 -10.50 -16.46 -5.78
N LEU A 55 -9.63 -16.79 -6.75
CA LEU A 55 -8.17 -16.76 -6.54
C LEU A 55 -7.64 -15.32 -6.46
N ALA A 56 -8.11 -14.42 -7.31
CA ALA A 56 -7.77 -13.01 -7.28
C ALA A 56 -8.19 -12.36 -5.96
N HIS A 57 -9.39 -12.68 -5.47
CA HIS A 57 -9.87 -12.20 -4.18
C HIS A 57 -9.03 -12.70 -3.01
N LYS A 58 -8.60 -13.97 -3.02
CA LYS A 58 -7.70 -14.52 -2.00
C LYS A 58 -6.34 -13.81 -2.01
N ARG A 59 -5.74 -13.61 -3.19
CA ARG A 59 -4.46 -12.91 -3.34
C ARG A 59 -4.55 -11.45 -2.89
N SER A 60 -5.62 -10.74 -3.27
CA SER A 60 -5.87 -9.37 -2.83
C SER A 60 -6.02 -9.27 -1.31
N LYS A 61 -6.72 -10.23 -0.68
CA LYS A 61 -6.83 -10.30 0.78
C LYS A 61 -5.48 -10.55 1.47
N GLN A 62 -4.65 -11.42 0.92
CA GLN A 62 -3.31 -11.69 1.45
C GLN A 62 -2.42 -10.45 1.33
N ALA A 63 -2.38 -9.82 0.17
CA ALA A 63 -1.62 -8.58 -0.04
C ALA A 63 -2.11 -7.44 0.88
N ALA A 64 -3.42 -7.32 1.10
CA ALA A 64 -3.97 -6.34 2.04
C ALA A 64 -3.57 -6.62 3.49
N LEU A 65 -3.47 -7.91 3.88
CA LEU A 65 -3.03 -8.32 5.21
C LEU A 65 -1.52 -8.03 5.40
N GLU A 66 -0.70 -8.37 4.41
CA GLU A 66 0.73 -8.05 4.40
C GLU A 66 0.95 -6.53 4.50
N LEU A 67 0.23 -5.74 3.70
CA LEU A 67 0.29 -4.28 3.77
C LEU A 67 -0.13 -3.75 5.15
N ALA A 68 -1.18 -4.32 5.75
CA ALA A 68 -1.65 -3.92 7.08
C ALA A 68 -0.63 -4.28 8.17
N ARG A 69 0.07 -5.41 8.04
CA ARG A 69 1.16 -5.82 8.93
C ARG A 69 2.34 -4.86 8.81
N ASP A 70 2.81 -4.59 7.59
CA ASP A 70 3.95 -3.72 7.36
C ASP A 70 3.66 -2.29 7.83
N ALA A 71 2.43 -1.81 7.63
CA ALA A 71 1.97 -0.55 8.18
C ALA A 71 1.98 -0.55 9.73
N ALA A 72 1.56 -1.65 10.37
CA ALA A 72 1.59 -1.76 11.83
C ALA A 72 3.02 -1.78 12.39
N VAL A 73 3.93 -2.49 11.74
CA VAL A 73 5.37 -2.49 12.09
C VAL A 73 5.94 -1.09 11.95
N PHE A 74 5.71 -0.45 10.80
CA PHE A 74 6.21 0.90 10.56
C PHE A 74 5.64 1.92 11.56
N VAL A 75 4.36 1.81 11.92
CA VAL A 75 3.74 2.69 12.93
C VAL A 75 4.33 2.49 14.31
N ARG A 76 4.60 1.23 14.70
CA ARG A 76 5.29 0.94 15.96
C ARG A 76 6.67 1.58 15.96
N ASP A 77 7.47 1.30 14.93
CA ASP A 77 8.84 1.81 14.83
C ASP A 77 8.84 3.33 14.84
N LEU A 78 7.96 3.97 14.06
CA LEU A 78 7.80 5.41 14.05
C LEU A 78 7.44 5.97 15.44
N THR A 79 6.52 5.32 16.16
CA THR A 79 6.11 5.76 17.50
C THR A 79 7.28 5.70 18.48
N ILE A 80 8.08 4.62 18.43
CA ILE A 80 9.30 4.48 19.24
C ILE A 80 10.33 5.56 18.86
N LYS A 81 10.57 5.77 17.57
CA LYS A 81 11.53 6.77 17.07
C LYS A 81 11.16 8.19 17.51
N ILE A 82 9.88 8.54 17.48
CA ILE A 82 9.40 9.86 17.93
C ILE A 82 9.49 10.00 19.45
N ASN A 83 9.22 8.93 20.21
CA ASN A 83 9.38 8.97 21.67
C ASN A 83 10.85 9.17 22.08
N GLU A 84 11.76 8.43 21.48
CA GLU A 84 13.20 8.60 21.70
C GLU A 84 13.65 10.03 21.31
N LEU A 85 13.11 10.60 20.23
CA LEU A 85 13.36 11.98 19.85
C LEU A 85 12.93 12.98 20.94
N PHE A 86 11.81 12.73 21.64
CA PHE A 86 11.40 13.56 22.78
C PHE A 86 12.41 13.49 23.93
N VAL A 87 12.87 12.29 24.27
CA VAL A 87 13.85 12.07 25.35
C VAL A 87 15.16 12.79 25.01
N LEU A 88 15.71 12.55 23.81
CA LEU A 88 16.96 13.17 23.36
C LEU A 88 16.85 14.70 23.32
N ASN A 89 15.74 15.22 22.81
CA ASN A 89 15.53 16.67 22.79
C ASN A 89 15.45 17.25 24.21
N ARG A 90 14.77 16.58 25.15
CA ARG A 90 14.67 17.04 26.54
C ARG A 90 16.03 17.03 27.23
N GLU A 91 16.84 15.98 27.05
CA GLU A 91 18.21 15.91 27.57
C GLU A 91 19.11 17.03 27.02
N GLN A 92 18.98 17.36 25.73
CA GLN A 92 19.78 18.42 25.12
C GLN A 92 19.33 19.82 25.55
N LEU A 93 18.02 20.01 25.78
CA LEU A 93 17.48 21.24 26.34
C LEU A 93 17.88 21.45 27.80
N GLU A 94 17.99 20.39 28.60
CA GLU A 94 18.49 20.46 29.98
C GLU A 94 19.98 20.80 30.04
N LYS A 95 20.78 20.30 29.09
CA LYS A 95 22.22 20.58 28.95
C LYS A 95 22.50 21.92 28.27
N PHE A 96 21.48 22.61 27.75
CA PHE A 96 21.64 23.88 27.05
C PHE A 96 22.03 25.00 28.03
N VAL A 97 23.28 25.47 27.92
CA VAL A 97 23.77 26.64 28.65
C VAL A 97 23.99 27.79 27.64
N PRO A 98 23.37 28.96 27.83
CA PRO A 98 23.59 30.11 26.95
C PRO A 98 25.08 30.46 26.82
N SER A 99 25.55 30.64 25.59
CA SER A 99 26.92 31.09 25.25
C SER A 99 28.08 30.14 25.60
N ILE A 100 27.82 28.99 26.25
CA ILE A 100 28.84 27.99 26.64
C ILE A 100 28.49 26.59 26.13
N GLY A 101 27.20 26.30 25.92
CA GLY A 101 26.73 24.99 25.47
C GLY A 101 27.29 24.59 24.10
N GLU A 102 27.44 23.28 23.91
CA GLU A 102 27.96 22.66 22.69
C GLU A 102 27.10 22.96 21.45
N TYR A 103 25.79 23.14 21.65
CA TYR A 103 24.83 23.37 20.58
C TYR A 103 23.97 24.62 20.83
N LYS A 104 23.66 25.36 19.77
CA LYS A 104 22.74 26.51 19.85
C LYS A 104 21.29 26.04 19.90
N MET A 105 20.44 26.79 20.58
CA MET A 105 18.99 26.52 20.64
C MET A 105 18.33 26.41 19.25
N SER A 106 18.80 27.21 18.30
CA SER A 106 18.35 27.17 16.91
C SER A 106 18.70 25.85 16.22
N GLU A 107 19.88 25.29 16.52
CA GLU A 107 20.36 24.04 15.94
C GLU A 107 19.58 22.84 16.48
N ILE A 108 19.29 22.80 17.78
CA ILE A 108 18.45 21.77 18.40
C ILE A 108 17.05 21.75 17.74
N ASN A 109 16.43 22.92 17.58
CA ASN A 109 15.13 23.04 16.93
C ASN A 109 15.17 22.66 15.44
N GLN A 110 16.22 23.07 14.71
CA GLN A 110 16.36 22.74 13.29
C GLN A 110 16.61 21.26 13.06
N ASN A 111 17.48 20.63 13.84
CA ASN A 111 17.80 19.21 13.72
C ASN A 111 16.59 18.33 14.01
N THR A 112 15.87 18.64 15.08
CA THR A 112 14.64 17.93 15.43
C THR A 112 13.59 18.04 14.31
N LYS A 113 13.43 19.25 13.74
CA LYS A 113 12.53 19.46 12.61
C LYS A 113 12.99 18.73 11.34
N ALA A 114 14.30 18.70 11.07
CA ALA A 114 14.86 18.00 9.91
C ALA A 114 14.56 16.50 9.97
N ILE A 115 14.70 15.89 11.15
CA ILE A 115 14.40 14.47 11.38
C ILE A 115 12.91 14.17 11.12
N ILE A 116 12.00 14.99 11.65
CA ILE A 116 10.56 14.83 11.39
C ILE A 116 10.25 14.99 9.90
N VAL A 117 10.88 15.96 9.23
CA VAL A 117 10.71 16.17 7.78
C VAL A 117 11.22 14.98 6.97
N GLU A 118 12.34 14.37 7.38
CA GLU A 118 12.88 13.18 6.73
C GLU A 118 11.93 11.99 6.85
N ILE A 119 11.37 11.78 8.05
CA ILE A 119 10.32 10.78 8.30
C ILE A 119 9.10 11.02 7.41
N LEU A 120 8.63 12.27 7.27
CA LEU A 120 7.48 12.61 6.44
C LEU A 120 7.75 12.47 4.93
N LYS A 121 9.02 12.54 4.52
CA LYS A 121 9.45 12.36 3.13
C LYS A 121 9.72 10.89 2.78
N SER A 122 9.83 10.02 3.77
CA SER A 122 10.05 8.59 3.58
C SER A 122 9.00 7.97 2.63
N PRO A 123 9.42 7.12 1.67
CA PRO A 123 8.50 6.35 0.84
C PRO A 123 7.53 5.50 1.67
N GLN A 124 8.02 4.92 2.77
CA GLN A 124 7.23 4.10 3.68
C GLN A 124 6.11 4.91 4.34
N TYR A 125 6.38 6.16 4.72
CA TYR A 125 5.35 7.05 5.27
C TYR A 125 4.22 7.32 4.26
N ARG A 126 4.57 7.59 2.99
CA ARG A 126 3.57 7.82 1.94
C ARG A 126 2.75 6.58 1.65
N SER A 127 3.40 5.43 1.53
CA SER A 127 2.74 4.16 1.19
C SER A 127 1.83 3.62 2.31
N TYR A 128 2.18 3.84 3.58
CA TYR A 128 1.48 3.19 4.70
C TYR A 128 0.57 4.12 5.52
N LEU A 129 0.89 5.41 5.62
CA LEU A 129 0.15 6.33 6.49
C LEU A 129 -0.67 7.37 5.76
N HIS A 130 -0.15 7.96 4.67
CA HIS A 130 -0.82 9.10 4.04
C HIS A 130 -2.22 8.74 3.51
N GLU A 131 -2.36 7.56 2.92
CA GLU A 131 -3.62 7.12 2.30
C GLU A 131 -4.52 6.32 3.25
N ASN A 132 -4.03 5.98 4.45
CA ASN A 132 -4.75 5.12 5.37
C ASN A 132 -5.46 5.93 6.47
N PRO A 133 -6.81 6.01 6.45
CA PRO A 133 -7.57 6.79 7.44
C PRO A 133 -7.40 6.26 8.88
N LYS A 134 -7.00 4.98 9.06
CA LYS A 134 -6.73 4.39 10.38
C LYS A 134 -5.66 5.16 11.16
N TYR A 135 -4.71 5.77 10.47
CA TYR A 135 -3.56 6.45 11.08
C TYR A 135 -3.65 7.99 10.98
N GLY A 136 -4.80 8.54 10.62
CA GLY A 136 -4.98 9.99 10.42
C GLY A 136 -4.65 10.83 11.65
N GLU A 137 -4.96 10.32 12.85
CA GLU A 137 -4.61 11.00 14.12
C GLU A 137 -3.09 11.05 14.34
N LEU A 138 -2.38 9.96 14.03
CA LEU A 138 -0.92 9.90 14.13
C LEU A 138 -0.26 10.85 13.12
N VAL A 139 -0.76 10.90 11.90
CA VAL A 139 -0.31 11.84 10.86
C VAL A 139 -0.51 13.29 11.31
N THR A 140 -1.69 13.61 11.85
CA THR A 140 -2.02 14.96 12.31
C THR A 140 -1.10 15.39 13.45
N ASN A 141 -0.87 14.50 14.43
CA ASN A 141 0.04 14.75 15.54
C ASN A 141 1.49 14.91 15.08
N LEU A 142 1.94 14.13 14.09
CA LEU A 142 3.28 14.25 13.52
C LEU A 142 3.48 15.58 12.76
N ILE A 143 2.46 16.04 12.04
CA ILE A 143 2.49 17.35 11.36
C ILE A 143 2.51 18.49 12.39
N ALA A 144 1.72 18.38 13.47
CA ALA A 144 1.73 19.35 14.56
C ALA A 144 3.13 19.49 15.20
N LEU A 145 3.85 18.37 15.38
CA LEU A 145 5.23 18.38 15.88
C LEU A 145 6.21 19.04 14.91
N LYS A 146 6.03 18.87 13.59
CA LYS A 146 6.86 19.54 12.57
C LYS A 146 6.73 21.06 12.63
N ASP A 147 5.52 21.54 12.90
CA ASP A 147 5.19 22.97 12.86
C ASP A 147 5.52 23.68 14.18
N LEU A 148 5.63 22.93 15.28
CA LEU A 148 6.02 23.44 16.59
C LEU A 148 7.53 23.27 16.83
N ASN A 149 8.19 24.32 17.34
CA ASN A 149 9.59 24.21 17.73
C ASN A 149 9.76 23.25 18.91
N ALA A 150 10.84 22.46 18.89
CA ALA A 150 11.11 21.40 19.84
C ALA A 150 11.18 21.87 21.30
N ASN A 151 11.63 23.11 21.51
CA ASN A 151 11.68 23.74 22.83
C ASN A 151 10.31 24.06 23.44
N LEU A 152 9.24 24.05 22.64
CA LEU A 152 7.88 24.35 23.08
C LEU A 152 7.03 23.09 23.24
N TRP A 153 7.57 21.90 22.95
CA TRP A 153 6.79 20.67 22.95
C TRP A 153 6.20 20.34 24.32
N ASP A 154 6.98 20.47 25.39
CA ASP A 154 6.53 20.18 26.75
C ASP A 154 5.42 21.13 27.23
N THR A 155 5.38 22.37 26.71
CA THR A 155 4.42 23.39 27.15
C THR A 155 3.20 23.52 26.23
N LYS A 156 3.39 23.36 24.92
CA LYS A 156 2.36 23.59 23.89
C LYS A 156 1.82 22.33 23.23
N ALA A 157 2.49 21.19 23.37
CA ALA A 157 2.05 19.92 22.82
C ALA A 157 2.02 18.75 23.84
N PRO A 158 1.59 18.94 25.10
CA PRO A 158 1.57 17.87 26.09
C PRO A 158 0.66 16.70 25.67
N MET A 159 -0.48 17.01 25.03
CA MET A 159 -1.40 15.98 24.50
C MET A 159 -0.78 15.14 23.39
N VAL A 160 0.13 15.71 22.60
CA VAL A 160 0.81 14.98 21.53
C VAL A 160 1.85 14.02 22.12
N ILE A 161 2.60 14.46 23.12
CA ILE A 161 3.56 13.61 23.84
C ILE A 161 2.82 12.43 24.50
N GLU A 162 1.73 12.72 25.21
CA GLU A 162 0.90 11.70 25.85
C GLU A 162 0.27 10.72 24.85
N PHE A 163 -0.10 11.21 23.65
CA PHE A 163 -0.58 10.36 22.57
C PHE A 163 0.48 9.36 22.11
N PHE A 164 1.74 9.78 21.92
CA PHE A 164 2.81 8.87 21.51
C PHE A 164 3.18 7.87 22.61
N ASP A 165 3.21 8.29 23.88
CA ASP A 165 3.43 7.39 25.02
C ASP A 165 2.36 6.29 25.10
N LYS A 166 1.08 6.67 25.02
CA LYS A 166 -0.04 5.72 25.08
C LYS A 166 -0.11 4.81 23.86
N ASN A 167 0.26 5.33 22.69
CA ASN A 167 0.20 4.55 21.45
C ASN A 167 1.34 3.54 21.31
N ILE A 168 2.41 3.58 22.10
CA ILE A 168 3.41 2.50 22.11
C ILE A 168 2.76 1.18 22.50
N GLN A 169 1.98 1.15 23.59
CA GLN A 169 1.29 -0.07 24.02
C GLN A 169 0.28 -0.54 22.98
N LYS A 170 -0.51 0.40 22.44
CA LYS A 170 -1.50 0.09 21.41
C LYS A 170 -0.85 -0.43 20.11
N ALA A 171 0.27 0.12 19.70
CA ALA A 171 1.02 -0.33 18.53
C ALA A 171 1.64 -1.72 18.77
N ASN A 172 2.14 -1.99 19.97
CA ASN A 172 2.60 -3.32 20.36
C ASN A 172 1.47 -4.36 20.37
N ASP A 173 0.29 -4.01 20.85
CA ASP A 173 -0.87 -4.91 20.85
C ASP A 173 -1.45 -5.12 19.46
N ASP A 174 -1.50 -4.09 18.63
CA ASP A 174 -1.87 -4.23 17.21
C ASP A 174 -0.84 -5.09 16.46
N LEU A 175 0.45 -4.98 16.78
CA LEU A 175 1.48 -5.85 16.21
C LEU A 175 1.30 -7.31 16.64
N LYS A 176 1.01 -7.59 17.91
CA LYS A 176 0.75 -8.95 18.42
C LYS A 176 -0.36 -9.67 17.64
N LYS A 177 -1.43 -8.95 17.25
CA LYS A 177 -2.51 -9.49 16.40
C LYS A 177 -2.03 -10.02 15.04
N TYR A 178 -0.90 -9.51 14.55
CA TYR A 178 -0.26 -9.97 13.31
C TYR A 178 0.93 -10.92 13.56
N GLN A 179 1.50 -10.94 14.77
CA GLN A 179 2.59 -11.87 15.15
C GLN A 179 2.11 -13.33 15.23
N ASP A 180 0.86 -13.57 15.63
CA ASP A 180 0.26 -14.92 15.63
C ASP A 180 0.21 -15.55 14.22
N ILE A 181 0.55 -14.80 13.15
CA ILE A 181 0.40 -15.24 11.77
C ILE A 181 1.74 -15.62 11.10
N THR A 182 2.89 -14.99 11.36
CA THR A 182 4.23 -15.50 10.91
C THR A 182 5.39 -14.75 11.58
N ILE A 183 6.23 -15.46 12.34
CA ILE A 183 7.47 -14.96 12.95
C ILE A 183 8.58 -15.03 11.89
N GLU A 184 8.92 -13.91 11.25
CA GLU A 184 10.17 -13.84 10.47
C GLU A 184 10.79 -12.42 10.41
N ASN A 185 10.01 -11.35 10.58
CA ASN A 185 10.52 -9.96 10.52
C ASN A 185 10.52 -9.21 11.86
N LEU A 186 10.67 -9.90 12.98
CA LEU A 186 10.44 -9.31 14.31
C LEU A 186 11.65 -8.71 15.03
N TYR A 187 12.83 -8.77 14.44
CA TYR A 187 14.04 -8.31 15.10
C TYR A 187 14.73 -7.22 14.27
N ASN A 188 14.24 -5.99 14.43
CA ASN A 188 15.16 -4.94 14.82
C ASN A 188 14.95 -4.79 16.33
N ASP A 189 15.97 -5.14 17.11
CA ASP A 189 15.92 -5.04 18.57
C ASP A 189 15.53 -3.60 18.95
N GLU A 190 14.76 -3.41 20.02
CA GLU A 190 14.34 -2.07 20.44
C GLU A 190 15.55 -1.14 20.62
N GLU A 191 16.65 -1.71 21.12
CA GLU A 191 17.95 -1.03 21.19
C GLU A 191 18.52 -0.65 19.82
N GLN A 192 18.37 -1.48 18.79
CA GLN A 192 18.87 -1.15 17.45
C GLN A 192 18.14 0.05 16.85
N LEU A 193 16.82 0.13 17.02
CA LEU A 193 16.03 1.29 16.56
C LEU A 193 16.41 2.56 17.33
N LYS A 194 16.60 2.46 18.65
CA LYS A 194 17.09 3.56 19.49
C LYS A 194 18.48 4.02 19.05
N ASN A 195 19.38 3.09 18.80
CA ASN A 195 20.75 3.37 18.34
C ASN A 195 20.76 3.96 16.93
N GLU A 196 19.92 3.48 16.01
CA GLU A 196 19.77 4.06 14.67
C GLU A 196 19.31 5.52 14.75
N MET A 197 18.32 5.81 15.60
CA MET A 197 17.85 7.17 15.82
C MET A 197 18.92 8.06 16.45
N ARG A 198 19.64 7.56 17.45
CA ARG A 198 20.75 8.29 18.08
C ARG A 198 21.83 8.65 17.06
N ASN A 199 22.22 7.69 16.23
CA ASN A 199 23.19 7.91 15.15
C ASN A 199 22.69 8.91 14.10
N SER A 200 21.40 8.84 13.74
CA SER A 200 20.79 9.80 12.82
C SER A 200 20.75 11.21 13.41
N TYR A 201 20.41 11.32 14.70
CA TYR A 201 20.40 12.57 15.45
C TYR A 201 21.79 13.20 15.47
N GLU A 202 22.83 12.46 15.85
CA GLU A 202 24.23 12.91 15.89
C GLU A 202 24.78 13.32 14.52
N LYS A 203 24.45 12.58 13.45
CA LYS A 203 24.86 12.92 12.07
C LYS A 203 24.32 14.27 11.59
N GLN A 204 23.14 14.68 12.04
CA GLN A 204 22.59 15.99 11.68
C GLN A 204 23.35 17.13 12.35
N PHE A 205 23.97 16.90 13.53
CA PHE A 205 24.82 17.90 14.18
C PHE A 205 26.16 18.08 13.46
N THR A 206 26.81 16.99 13.04
CA THR A 206 28.10 17.08 12.32
C THR A 206 27.95 17.72 10.94
N LYS A 207 26.87 17.39 10.21
CA LYS A 207 26.60 17.97 8.89
C LYS A 207 26.42 19.51 8.92
N ASN A 208 25.88 20.04 10.02
CA ASN A 208 25.68 21.49 10.18
C ASN A 208 26.94 22.23 10.67
N GLN A 209 28.02 21.52 11.02
CA GLN A 209 29.31 22.15 11.36
C GLN A 209 30.30 22.20 10.18
N GLU A 210 30.05 21.42 9.12
CA GLU A 210 30.88 21.39 7.90
C GLU A 210 30.39 22.34 6.79
N GLY A 211 29.27 23.05 6.99
CA GLY A 211 28.69 24.01 6.02
C GLY A 211 28.58 25.42 6.59
#